data_AF-A0A8J8EN10-F1
#
_entry.id   AF-A0A8J8EN10-F1
#
_cell.length_a   1.000
_cell.length_b   1.000
_cell.length_c   1.000
_cell.angle_alpha   90.00
_cell.angle_beta   90.00
_cell.angle_gamma   90.00
#
_symmetry.space_group_name_H-M   'P 1'
#
loop_
_entity.id
_entity.type
_entity.pdbx_description
1 polymer ?
#
loop_
_entity_poly.entity_id
_entity_poly.type
_entity_poly.pdbx_seq_one_letter_code
_entity_poly.pdbx_strand_id
1 'polypeptide(L)' 'MKVIMTTKIDRASMNIMEKLIENFGFNETDMVFDDNPVYRNGETLILTTNDEMIYYDNLDKAIERQLGFRPE' A
#
# COMPACT_ATOMS: atom_id res chain seq x y z
N MET A 1 9.50 5.52 7.12
CA MET A 1 9.17 4.56 6.02
C MET A 1 8.19 5.24 5.09
N LYS A 2 8.41 5.14 3.78
CA LYS A 2 7.57 5.80 2.77
C LYS A 2 6.46 4.85 2.33
N VAL A 3 5.24 5.36 2.18
CA VAL A 3 4.08 4.57 1.80
C VAL A 3 3.46 5.12 0.52
N ILE A 4 3.25 4.23 -0.45
CA ILE A 4 2.44 4.47 -1.65
C ILE A 4 1.09 3.79 -1.41
N MET A 5 0.03 4.58 -1.37
CA MET A 5 -1.33 4.07 -1.19
C MET A 5 -2.01 3.82 -2.54
N THR A 6 -2.66 2.68 -2.67
CA THR A 6 -3.46 2.30 -3.82
C THR A 6 -4.84 1.80 -3.39
N THR A 7 -5.78 1.69 -4.32
CA THR A 7 -7.10 1.10 -4.06
C THR A 7 -7.58 0.29 -5.25
N LYS A 8 -8.26 -0.84 -4.96
CA LYS A 8 -8.76 -1.78 -5.98
C LYS A 8 -9.77 -1.18 -6.94
N ILE A 9 -10.53 -0.19 -6.51
CA ILE A 9 -11.63 0.38 -7.29
C ILE A 9 -11.15 1.45 -8.29
N ASP A 10 -9.92 1.95 -8.16
CA ASP A 10 -9.34 2.93 -9.06
C ASP A 10 -8.42 2.24 -10.09
N ARG A 11 -8.84 2.26 -11.36
CA ARG A 11 -8.09 1.66 -12.47
C ARG A 11 -6.72 2.31 -12.69
N ALA A 12 -6.62 3.62 -12.49
CA ALA A 12 -5.34 4.31 -12.62
C ALA A 12 -4.41 3.91 -11.46
N SER A 13 -4.95 3.80 -10.25
CA SER A 13 -4.21 3.32 -9.07
C SER A 13 -3.62 1.92 -9.29
N MET A 14 -4.44 0.98 -9.78
CA MET A 14 -3.98 -0.39 -10.07
C MET A 14 -2.96 -0.44 -11.21
N ASN A 15 -3.14 0.35 -12.27
CA ASN A 15 -2.15 0.43 -13.36
C ASN A 15 -0.80 0.99 -12.88
N ILE A 16 -0.81 2.02 -12.02
CA ILE A 16 0.42 2.57 -11.42
C ILE A 16 1.09 1.50 -10.55
N MET A 17 0.34 0.81 -9.70
CA MET A 17 0.83 -0.28 -8.85
C MET A 17 1.51 -1.38 -9.68
N GLU A 18 0.86 -1.84 -10.74
CA GLU A 18 1.40 -2.86 -11.65
C GLU A 18 2.74 -2.41 -12.24
N LYS A 19 2.83 -1.17 -12.77
CA LYS A 19 4.08 -0.66 -13.34
C LYS A 19 5.18 -0.48 -12.30
N LEU A 20 4.85 -0.14 -11.07
CA LEU A 20 5.81 -0.08 -9.96
C LEU A 20 6.37 -1.47 -9.65
N ILE A 21 5.51 -2.48 -9.56
CA ILE A 21 5.91 -3.87 -9.29
C ILE A 21 6.78 -4.42 -10.42
N GLU A 22 6.32 -4.28 -11.67
CA GLU A 22 7.02 -4.82 -12.84
C GLU A 22 8.42 -4.21 -13.05
N ASN A 23 8.59 -2.91 -12.82
CA ASN A 23 9.76 -2.18 -13.32
C ASN A 23 10.71 -1.67 -12.23
N PHE A 24 10.26 -1.60 -10.97
CA PHE A 24 11.03 -0.96 -9.90
C PHE A 24 11.42 -1.92 -8.77
N GLY A 25 11.32 -3.23 -8.97
CA GLY A 25 11.84 -4.23 -8.03
C GLY A 25 11.10 -4.29 -6.69
N PHE A 26 9.80 -3.98 -6.70
CA PHE A 26 8.95 -4.27 -5.54
C PHE A 26 8.68 -5.77 -5.47
N ASN A 27 8.90 -6.35 -4.30
CA ASN A 27 8.63 -7.76 -4.05
C ASN A 27 7.49 -7.90 -3.05
N GLU A 28 6.68 -8.92 -3.22
CA GLU A 28 5.66 -9.30 -2.24
C GLU A 28 6.32 -9.68 -0.91
N THR A 29 5.64 -9.36 0.19
CA THR A 29 6.08 -9.70 1.55
C THR A 29 5.07 -10.62 2.22
N ASP A 30 5.42 -11.20 3.37
CA ASP A 30 4.49 -12.00 4.17
C ASP A 30 3.43 -11.15 4.92
N MET A 31 3.47 -9.82 4.77
CA MET A 31 2.55 -8.90 5.45
C MET A 31 1.31 -8.62 4.60
N VAL A 32 0.22 -8.31 5.29
CA VAL A 32 -1.05 -7.88 4.69
C VAL A 32 -1.52 -6.55 5.27
N PHE A 33 -2.21 -5.75 4.46
CA PHE A 33 -2.89 -4.53 4.87
C PHE A 33 -4.27 -4.49 4.22
N ASP A 34 -5.33 -4.32 5.01
CA ASP A 34 -6.72 -4.43 4.55
C ASP A 34 -6.98 -5.71 3.71
N ASP A 35 -6.43 -6.83 4.18
CA ASP A 35 -6.47 -8.16 3.54
C ASP A 35 -5.81 -8.22 2.15
N ASN A 36 -4.94 -7.26 1.84
CA ASN A 36 -4.18 -7.21 0.59
C ASN A 36 -2.68 -7.42 0.82
N PRO A 37 -1.96 -8.04 -0.14
CA PRO A 37 -0.52 -8.24 -0.04
C PRO A 37 0.21 -6.89 0.00
N VAL A 38 1.20 -6.80 0.90
CA VAL A 38 2.09 -5.65 0.98
C VAL A 38 3.31 -5.89 0.11
N TYR A 39 3.62 -4.93 -0.76
CA TYR A 39 4.84 -4.97 -1.58
C TYR A 39 5.89 -4.01 -1.04
N ARG A 40 7.17 -4.40 -1.15
CA ARG A 40 8.29 -3.63 -0.60
C ARG A 40 9.44 -3.48 -1.59
N ASN A 41 9.99 -2.27 -1.63
CA ASN A 41 11.32 -1.99 -2.19
C ASN A 41 12.07 -1.06 -1.22
N GLY A 42 13.11 -1.59 -0.55
CA GLY A 42 13.89 -0.84 0.45
C GLY A 42 13.03 -0.35 1.62
N GLU A 43 12.91 0.97 1.74
CA GLU A 43 12.11 1.65 2.78
C GLU A 43 10.73 2.11 2.29
N THR A 44 10.37 1.78 1.05
CA THR A 44 9.09 2.12 0.43
C THR A 44 8.18 0.90 0.39
N LEU A 45 6.93 1.10 0.79
CA LEU A 45 5.86 0.09 0.73
C LEU A 45 4.75 0.52 -0.22
N ILE A 46 4.12 -0.46 -0.87
CA ILE A 46 2.84 -0.28 -1.56
C ILE A 46 1.78 -0.99 -0.73
N LEU A 47 0.73 -0.26 -0.35
CA LEU A 47 -0.42 -0.76 0.41
C LEU A 47 -1.68 -0.53 -0.40
N THR A 48 -2.59 -1.49 -0.40
CA THR A 48 -3.84 -1.45 -1.19
C THR A 48 -5.05 -1.48 -0.25
N THR A 49 -5.97 -0.53 -0.40
CA THR A 49 -7.29 -0.55 0.27
C THR A 49 -8.36 -1.15 -0.65
N ASN A 50 -9.50 -1.55 -0.07
CA ASN A 50 -10.61 -2.13 -0.84
C ASN A 50 -11.64 -1.08 -1.32
N ASP A 51 -11.69 0.09 -0.69
CA ASP A 51 -12.64 1.17 -0.96
C ASP A 51 -11.94 2.50 -1.31
N GLU A 52 -12.74 3.55 -1.57
CA GLU A 52 -12.26 4.89 -1.92
C GLU A 52 -11.35 5.48 -0.83
N MET A 53 -10.08 5.75 -1.19
CA MET A 53 -9.08 6.27 -0.25
C MET A 53 -9.44 7.64 0.33
N ILE A 54 -10.24 8.43 -0.39
CA ILE A 54 -10.62 9.79 0.03
C ILE A 54 -11.48 9.82 1.30
N TYR A 55 -12.10 8.69 1.67
CA TYR A 55 -12.89 8.55 2.89
C TYR A 55 -12.13 7.83 4.01
N TYR A 56 -10.86 7.48 3.79
CA TYR A 56 -10.08 6.72 4.76
C TYR A 56 -9.46 7.65 5.81
N ASP A 57 -10.30 8.12 6.72
CA ASP A 57 -9.86 8.89 7.87
C ASP A 57 -8.97 8.03 8.79
N ASN A 58 -7.93 8.65 9.35
CA ASN A 58 -6.95 8.01 10.24
C ASN A 58 -6.18 6.85 9.59
N LEU A 59 -5.91 6.94 8.29
CA LEU A 59 -5.11 5.96 7.56
C LEU A 59 -3.74 5.71 8.22
N ASP A 60 -3.10 6.75 8.74
CA ASP A 60 -1.82 6.64 9.47
C ASP A 60 -1.93 5.73 10.69
N LYS A 61 -3.02 5.85 11.47
CA LYS A 61 -3.30 4.97 12.62
C LYS A 61 -3.64 3.55 12.19
N ALA A 62 -4.32 3.38 11.06
CA ALA A 62 -4.63 2.06 10.51
C ALA A 62 -3.33 1.33 10.10
N ILE A 63 -2.39 2.04 9.47
CA ILE A 63 -1.06 1.53 9.12
C ILE A 63 -0.29 1.15 10.39
N GLU A 64 -0.26 2.01 11.40
CA GLU A 64 0.41 1.71 12.67
C GLU A 64 -0.18 0.47 13.37
N ARG A 65 -1.50 0.35 13.40
CA ARG A 65 -2.19 -0.80 14.01
C ARG A 65 -1.92 -2.12 13.26
N GLN A 66 -1.93 -2.11 11.94
CA GLN A 66 -1.83 -3.33 11.13
C GLN A 66 -0.38 -3.76 10.88
N LEU A 67 0.54 -2.81 10.74
CA LEU A 67 1.92 -3.07 10.32
C LEU A 67 2.97 -2.69 11.37
N GLY A 68 2.56 -2.09 12.50
CA GLY A 68 3.44 -1.82 13.63
C GLY A 68 4.42 -0.66 13.43
N PHE A 69 4.21 0.18 12.42
CA PHE A 69 5.02 1.38 12.19
C PHE A 69 4.15 2.57 11.79
N ARG A 70 4.60 3.79 12.10
CA ARG A 70 3.95 5.02 11.64
C ARG A 70 4.61 5.51 10.35
N PRO A 71 3.85 5.77 9.27
CA PRO A 71 4.40 6.33 8.04
C PRO A 71 4.90 7.77 8.24
N GLU A 72 5.92 8.16 7.49
CA GLU A 72 6.49 9.53 7.48
C GLU A 72 5.84 10.43 6.43
#